data_AF-A0A2E1N1K7-F1
#
_entry.id   AF-A0A2E1N1K7-F1
#
_cell.length_a   1.000
_cell.length_b   1.000
_cell.length_c   1.000
_cell.angle_alpha   90.00
_cell.angle_beta   90.00
_cell.angle_gamma   90.00
#
_symmetry.space_group_name_H-M   'P 1'
#
loop_
_entity.id
_entity.type
_entity.pdbx_description
1 polymer ?
#
loop_
_entity_poly.entity_id
_entity_poly.type
_entity_poly.pdbx_seq_one_letter_code
_entity_poly.pdbx_strand_id
1 'polypeptide(L)'
;REILDDHLVFNDKNNNNRVSFDELLINRRFSSYIYKYDNVYGDREIRDYIRQRDNESYAQWQTRIVMESERIKKEILDFEIDMWGY
;
A
#
# COMPACT_ATOMS: atom_id res chain seq x y z
N ARG A 1 8.00 -12.32 13.38
CA ARG A 1 7.11 -13.00 12.42
C ARG A 1 6.12 -13.93 13.14
N GLU A 2 6.48 -14.60 14.25
CA GLU A 2 5.57 -15.48 15.02
C GLU A 2 4.19 -14.86 15.32
N ILE A 3 4.14 -13.62 15.82
CA ILE A 3 2.87 -12.97 16.18
C ILE A 3 1.91 -12.81 14.98
N LEU A 4 2.43 -12.58 13.77
CA LEU A 4 1.60 -12.39 12.58
C LEU A 4 1.16 -13.71 11.94
N ASP A 5 1.87 -14.79 12.23
CA ASP A 5 1.55 -16.14 11.78
C ASP A 5 0.50 -16.80 12.69
N ASP A 6 0.63 -16.62 14.01
CA ASP A 6 -0.29 -17.17 15.02
C ASP A 6 -1.69 -16.54 14.99
N HIS A 7 -1.81 -15.30 14.50
CA HIS A 7 -3.10 -14.61 14.43
C HIS A 7 -3.85 -14.92 13.12
N LEU A 8 -4.97 -15.64 13.25
CA LEU A 8 -5.83 -16.06 12.14
C LEU A 8 -6.92 -15.01 11.87
N VAL A 9 -7.14 -14.68 10.60
CA VAL A 9 -8.18 -13.74 10.16
C VAL A 9 -9.48 -14.49 9.89
N PHE A 10 -10.59 -13.98 10.42
CA PHE A 10 -11.91 -14.52 10.14
C PHE A 10 -12.36 -14.15 8.73
N ASN A 11 -12.66 -15.17 7.91
CA ASN A 11 -13.25 -15.01 6.58
C ASN A 11 -14.77 -15.23 6.69
N ASP A 12 -15.54 -14.16 6.51
CA ASP A 12 -17.00 -14.14 6.56
C ASP A 12 -17.67 -15.02 5.49
N LYS A 13 -16.96 -15.27 4.38
CA LYS A 13 -17.45 -16.09 3.25
C LYS A 13 -17.12 -17.57 3.39
N ASN A 14 -16.12 -17.95 4.18
CA ASN A 14 -15.76 -19.35 4.37
C ASN A 14 -15.06 -19.58 5.72
N ASN A 15 -15.82 -20.00 6.73
CA ASN A 15 -15.35 -20.26 8.08
C ASN A 15 -14.37 -21.47 8.17
N ASN A 16 -14.25 -22.27 7.11
CA ASN A 16 -13.40 -23.45 7.10
C ASN A 16 -11.96 -23.18 6.62
N ASN A 17 -11.72 -22.04 5.96
CA ASN A 17 -10.38 -21.62 5.52
C ASN A 17 -9.94 -20.43 6.35
N ARG A 18 -9.15 -20.70 7.40
CA ARG A 18 -8.48 -19.67 8.19
C ARG A 18 -7.20 -19.27 7.46
N VAL A 19 -7.06 -17.99 7.13
CA VAL A 19 -5.87 -17.41 6.50
C VAL A 19 -5.09 -16.72 7.61
N SER A 20 -3.76 -16.91 7.68
CA SER A 20 -2.94 -16.20 8.68
C SER A 20 -2.83 -14.72 8.33
N PHE A 21 -2.59 -13.87 9.34
CA PHE A 21 -2.36 -12.44 9.10
C PHE A 21 -1.17 -12.22 8.16
N ASP A 22 -0.14 -13.06 8.27
CA ASP A 22 1.03 -13.05 7.38
C ASP A 22 0.65 -13.36 5.93
N GLU A 23 -0.14 -14.41 5.68
CA GLU A 23 -0.65 -14.72 4.34
C GLU A 23 -1.49 -13.58 3.76
N LEU A 24 -2.28 -12.89 4.57
CA LEU A 24 -3.09 -11.75 4.13
C LEU A 24 -2.21 -10.55 3.74
N LEU A 25 -1.13 -10.32 4.50
CA LEU A 25 -0.16 -9.26 4.25
C LEU A 25 0.67 -9.54 2.99
N ILE A 26 1.22 -10.75 2.86
CA ILE A 26 2.03 -11.19 1.72
C ILE A 26 1.21 -11.16 0.43
N ASN A 27 -0.02 -11.70 0.48
CA ASN A 27 -0.90 -11.68 -0.69
C ASN A 27 -1.54 -10.31 -0.96
N ARG A 28 -1.24 -9.28 -0.13
CA ARG A 28 -1.80 -7.93 -0.21
C ARG A 28 -3.33 -7.92 -0.38
N ARG A 29 -4.02 -8.85 0.29
CA ARG A 29 -5.48 -9.01 0.20
C ARG A 29 -6.24 -8.00 1.07
N PHE A 30 -5.76 -6.76 1.11
CA PHE A 30 -6.35 -5.66 1.87
C PHE A 30 -6.32 -4.38 1.05
N SER A 31 -7.31 -3.52 1.26
CA SER A 31 -7.29 -2.17 0.69
C SER A 31 -6.31 -1.32 1.49
N SER A 32 -5.32 -0.75 0.81
CA SER A 32 -4.35 0.17 1.40
C SER A 32 -3.91 1.21 0.40
N TYR A 33 -3.45 2.34 0.93
CA TYR A 33 -2.77 3.37 0.17
C TYR A 33 -1.49 3.73 0.94
N ILE A 34 -0.45 4.09 0.19
CA ILE A 34 0.80 4.57 0.75
C ILE A 34 0.58 6.04 1.10
N TYR A 35 0.87 6.41 2.35
CA TYR A 35 0.75 7.80 2.83
C TYR A 35 2.10 8.52 2.83
N LYS A 36 3.19 7.76 3.02
CA LYS A 36 4.57 8.22 3.11
C LYS A 36 5.50 7.11 2.64
N TYR A 37 6.57 7.51 1.98
CA TYR A 37 7.67 6.65 1.58
C TYR A 37 8.99 7.42 1.79
N ASP A 38 10.09 6.70 1.98
CA ASP A 38 11.42 7.31 2.02
C ASP A 38 11.69 7.95 0.66
N ASN A 39 11.77 9.28 0.66
CA ASN A 39 11.83 10.07 -0.55
C ASN A 39 12.94 11.10 -0.48
N VAL A 40 13.44 11.46 -1.67
CA VAL A 40 14.46 12.50 -1.86
C VAL A 40 14.00 13.87 -1.33
N TYR A 41 12.71 14.03 -1.02
CA TYR A 41 12.13 15.26 -0.47
C TYR A 41 12.20 15.35 1.07
N GLY A 42 12.92 14.43 1.72
CA GLY A 42 13.19 14.47 3.16
C GLY A 42 12.02 13.93 3.98
N ASP A 43 11.60 12.70 3.69
CA ASP A 43 10.56 11.98 4.44
C ASP A 43 9.19 12.68 4.49
N ARG A 44 8.89 13.49 3.47
CA ARG A 44 7.59 14.16 3.36
C ARG A 44 6.48 13.17 3.09
N GLU A 45 5.29 13.42 3.64
CA GLU A 45 4.11 12.68 3.24
C GLU A 45 3.78 12.98 1.78
N ILE A 46 3.10 12.06 1.09
CA ILE A 46 2.70 12.23 -0.31
C ILE A 46 1.86 13.49 -0.51
N ARG A 47 1.07 13.84 0.51
CA ARG A 47 0.23 15.04 0.53
C ARG A 47 1.03 16.34 0.60
N ASP A 48 2.23 16.31 1.18
CA ASP A 48 3.05 17.50 1.41
C ASP A 48 3.86 17.90 0.17
N TYR A 49 4.24 16.93 -0.68
CA TYR A 49 4.96 17.22 -1.93
C TYR A 49 4.03 17.32 -3.15
N ILE A 50 2.88 16.64 -3.16
CA ILE A 50 1.82 16.89 -4.16
C ILE A 50 0.98 18.08 -3.68
N ARG A 51 1.41 19.29 -4.01
CA ARG A 51 0.64 20.51 -3.71
C ARG A 51 -0.57 20.63 -4.63
N GLN A 52 -1.70 21.07 -4.07
CA GLN A 52 -2.87 21.47 -4.85
C GLN A 52 -2.51 22.66 -5.74
N ARG A 53 -2.95 22.64 -7.00
CA ARG A 53 -2.75 23.75 -7.95
C ARG A 53 -3.91 24.75 -7.86
N ASP A 54 -3.68 26.01 -8.22
CA ASP A 54 -4.67 27.10 -8.05
C ASP A 54 -5.98 26.88 -8.84
N ASN A 55 -5.93 26.13 -9.94
CA ASN A 55 -7.07 25.80 -10.79
C ASN A 55 -7.57 24.35 -10.61
N GLU A 56 -7.11 23.64 -9.58
CA GLU A 56 -7.40 22.24 -9.35
C GLU A 56 -8.45 22.06 -8.24
N SER A 57 -9.52 21.31 -8.53
CA SER A 57 -10.51 20.93 -7.53
C SER A 57 -9.91 20.00 -6.48
N TYR A 58 -10.41 20.09 -5.25
CA TYR A 58 -10.01 19.22 -4.14
C TYR A 58 -10.07 17.72 -4.48
N ALA A 59 -11.11 17.30 -5.22
CA ALA A 59 -11.26 15.92 -5.66
C ALA A 59 -10.16 15.49 -6.65
N GLN A 60 -9.72 16.39 -7.54
CA GLN A 60 -8.64 16.11 -8.49
C GLN A 60 -7.29 15.99 -7.77
N TRP A 61 -7.03 16.88 -6.81
CA TRP A 61 -5.86 16.81 -5.96
C TRP A 61 -5.78 15.49 -5.18
N GLN A 62 -6.89 15.07 -4.56
CA GLN A 62 -6.97 13.78 -3.89
C GLN A 62 -6.71 12.61 -4.85
N THR A 63 -7.26 12.64 -6.05
CA THR A 63 -7.02 11.62 -7.07
C THR A 63 -5.53 11.52 -7.42
N ARG A 64 -4.80 12.63 -7.53
CA ARG A 64 -3.35 12.59 -7.78
C ARG A 64 -2.57 11.93 -6.65
N ILE A 65 -2.96 12.20 -5.40
CA ILE A 65 -2.34 11.54 -4.23
C ILE A 65 -2.54 10.02 -4.31
N VAL A 66 -3.75 9.57 -4.65
CA VAL A 66 -4.04 8.14 -4.83
C VAL A 66 -3.26 7.56 -6.00
N MET A 67 -3.19 8.25 -7.13
CA MET A 67 -2.41 7.82 -8.30
C MET A 67 -0.93 7.68 -7.98
N GLU A 68 -0.36 8.60 -7.19
CA GLU A 68 1.03 8.52 -6.76
C GLU A 68 1.26 7.36 -5.78
N SER A 69 0.34 7.14 -4.85
CA SER A 69 0.36 5.95 -3.99
C SER A 69 0.38 4.66 -4.81
N GLU A 70 -0.47 4.55 -5.84
CA GLU A 70 -0.48 3.38 -6.73
C GLU A 70 0.81 3.26 -7.57
N ARG A 71 1.40 4.39 -7.98
CA ARG A 71 2.70 4.40 -8.68
C ARG A 71 3.81 3.84 -7.79
N ILE A 72 3.92 4.33 -6.55
CA ILE A 72 4.92 3.85 -5.57
C ILE A 72 4.68 2.38 -5.24
N LYS A 73 3.42 1.98 -5.07
CA LYS A 73 3.06 0.57 -4.83
C LYS A 73 3.52 -0.34 -5.96
N LYS A 74 3.37 0.09 -7.21
CA LYS A 74 3.88 -0.66 -8.37
C LYS A 74 5.41 -0.75 -8.35
N GLU A 75 6.10 0.35 -8.06
CA GLU A 75 7.56 0.38 -7.96
C GLU A 75 8.10 -0.61 -6.91
N ILE A 76 7.45 -0.68 -5.74
CA ILE A 76 7.77 -1.67 -4.69
C ILE A 76 7.53 -3.10 -5.19
N LEU A 77 6.42 -3.34 -5.88
CA LEU A 77 6.11 -4.66 -6.43
C LEU A 77 7.14 -5.11 -7.47
N ASP A 78 7.52 -4.21 -8.39
CA ASP A 78 8.51 -4.49 -9.42
C ASP A 78 9.86 -4.84 -8.75
N PHE A 79 10.27 -4.08 -7.73
CA PHE A 79 11.47 -4.37 -6.93
C PHE A 79 11.42 -5.73 -6.22
N GLU A 80 10.28 -6.08 -5.62
CA GLU A 80 10.10 -7.40 -4.99
C GLU A 80 10.22 -8.51 -6.04
N ILE A 81 9.55 -8.39 -7.18
CA ILE A 81 9.62 -9.38 -8.27
C ILE A 81 11.07 -9.57 -8.73
N ASP A 82 11.82 -8.48 -8.90
CA ASP A 82 13.24 -8.54 -9.26
C ASP A 82 14.08 -9.25 -8.21
N MET A 83 13.76 -9.10 -6.91
CA MET A 83 14.42 -9.85 -5.83
C MET A 83 14.05 -11.34 -5.79
N TRP A 84 12.83 -11.70 -6.17
CA TRP A 84 12.36 -13.09 -6.24
C TRP A 84 12.81 -13.81 -7.53
N GLY A 85 13.18 -13.07 -8.57
CA GLY A 85 13.57 -13.58 -9.88
C GLY A 85 15.02 -14.10 -10.01
N TYR A 86 15.80 -14.05 -8.93
CA TYR A 86 17.13 -14.65 -8.80
C TYR A 86 17.08 -15.93 -7.96
#